data_AF-A0A3S3KE41-F1
#
_entry.id   AF-A0A3S3KE41-F1
#
_cell.length_a   1.000
_cell.length_b   1.000
_cell.length_c   1.000
_cell.angle_alpha   90.00
_cell.angle_beta   90.00
_cell.angle_gamma   90.00
#
_symmetry.space_group_name_H-M   'P 1'
#
loop_
_entity.id
_entity.type
_entity.pdbx_description
1 polymer ?
#
loop_
_entity_poly.entity_id
_entity_poly.type
_entity_poly.pdbx_seq_one_letter_code
_entity_poly.pdbx_strand_id
1 'polypeptide(L)'
;MAAKDEPIIIKKYANRRLYNTGTSTYVTLEDLADMVKKGEEFTVQDAKTGDDITHPVLTQIIFELENKDGQNMLPIPFLRQLIAFYGDQMQMIVPSFLEQSMIAFSKEQERFREQMKGALGKSPLDMMKIATPIKALEEQTRRNMEMFQNAMRLFTPFPPAGSNGSSAPPAEPARKEGSEKPDDLQELKEQIAAMQRKLDTMS
;
A
#
# COMPACT_ATOMS: atom_id res chain seq x y z
N MET A 1 -32.92 -5.49 -20.35
CA MET A 1 -32.52 -6.87 -20.69
C MET A 1 -31.02 -6.86 -20.86
N ALA A 2 -30.28 -7.46 -19.93
CA ALA A 2 -28.82 -7.55 -20.03
C ALA A 2 -28.51 -8.53 -21.16
N ALA A 3 -27.86 -8.06 -22.22
CA ALA A 3 -27.18 -8.96 -23.12
C ALA A 3 -26.20 -9.76 -22.26
N LYS A 4 -26.31 -11.09 -22.29
CA LYS A 4 -25.25 -11.97 -21.77
C LYS A 4 -23.96 -11.50 -22.42
N ASP A 5 -22.96 -11.14 -21.62
CA ASP A 5 -21.58 -10.87 -22.05
C ASP A 5 -21.02 -12.15 -22.68
N GLU A 6 -21.40 -12.44 -23.92
CA GLU A 6 -20.73 -13.46 -24.70
C GLU A 6 -19.35 -12.92 -25.10
N PRO A 7 -18.28 -13.67 -24.83
CA PRO A 7 -16.92 -13.23 -25.14
C PRO A 7 -16.81 -12.99 -26.65
N ILE A 8 -16.15 -11.89 -27.02
CA ILE A 8 -15.96 -11.51 -28.41
C ILE A 8 -15.16 -12.62 -29.11
N ILE A 9 -15.65 -13.13 -30.24
CA ILE A 9 -14.92 -14.16 -30.99
C ILE A 9 -14.07 -13.48 -32.06
N ILE A 10 -12.77 -13.72 -32.01
CA ILE A 10 -11.78 -13.26 -32.97
C ILE A 10 -11.34 -14.46 -33.82
N LYS A 11 -11.46 -14.36 -35.14
CA LYS A 11 -10.98 -15.39 -36.07
C LYS A 11 -9.60 -15.04 -36.60
N LYS A 12 -8.62 -15.91 -36.36
CA LYS A 12 -7.30 -15.82 -36.95
C LYS A 12 -7.24 -16.62 -38.24
N TYR A 13 -6.85 -15.95 -39.31
CA TYR A 13 -6.59 -16.62 -40.58
C TYR A 13 -5.11 -16.97 -40.68
N ALA A 14 -4.70 -17.81 -41.63
CA ALA A 14 -3.32 -18.30 -41.73
C ALA A 14 -2.24 -17.21 -41.88
N ASN A 15 -2.62 -15.98 -42.24
CA ASN A 15 -1.73 -14.81 -42.26
C ASN A 15 -1.70 -14.11 -40.89
N ARG A 16 -0.98 -12.98 -40.74
CA ARG A 16 -1.03 -12.12 -39.53
C ARG A 16 -2.39 -11.40 -39.35
N ARG A 17 -3.48 -11.90 -39.94
CA ARG A 17 -4.79 -11.23 -40.00
C ARG A 17 -5.75 -11.80 -38.97
N LEU A 18 -6.32 -10.91 -38.17
CA LEU A 18 -7.34 -11.20 -37.16
C LEU A 18 -8.63 -10.46 -37.53
N TYR A 19 -9.77 -11.10 -37.34
CA TYR A 19 -11.08 -10.49 -37.61
C TYR A 19 -12.00 -10.66 -36.41
N ASN A 20 -12.62 -9.57 -35.99
CA ASN A 20 -13.66 -9.60 -35.00
C ASN A 20 -14.97 -10.07 -35.66
N THR A 21 -15.57 -11.15 -35.17
CA THR A 21 -16.79 -11.73 -35.73
C THR A 21 -18.04 -10.92 -35.43
N GLY A 22 -18.06 -10.14 -34.34
CA GLY A 22 -19.19 -9.29 -33.97
C GLY A 22 -19.28 -8.04 -34.86
N THR A 23 -18.15 -7.39 -35.11
CA THR A 23 -18.09 -6.17 -35.94
C THR A 23 -17.74 -6.45 -37.41
N SER A 24 -17.30 -7.67 -37.73
CA SER A 24 -16.77 -8.04 -39.05
C SER A 24 -15.61 -7.16 -39.52
N THR A 25 -14.84 -6.58 -38.59
CA THR A 25 -13.72 -5.69 -38.89
C THR A 25 -12.37 -6.39 -38.73
N TYR A 26 -11.40 -5.94 -39.51
CA TYR A 26 -10.00 -6.27 -39.30
C TYR A 26 -9.52 -5.70 -37.95
N VAL A 27 -8.79 -6.50 -37.19
CA VAL A 27 -8.18 -6.09 -35.92
C VAL A 27 -6.70 -6.49 -35.91
N THR A 28 -5.88 -5.72 -35.22
CA THR A 28 -4.46 -5.99 -34.99
C THR A 28 -4.22 -6.57 -33.60
N LEU A 29 -3.00 -7.03 -33.33
CA LEU A 29 -2.59 -7.46 -31.99
C LEU A 29 -2.59 -6.29 -30.99
N GLU A 30 -2.33 -5.07 -31.46
CA GLU A 30 -2.40 -3.86 -30.65
C GLU A 30 -3.85 -3.56 -30.24
N ASP A 31 -4.80 -3.70 -31.17
CA ASP A 31 -6.23 -3.54 -30.87
C ASP A 31 -6.69 -4.58 -29.84
N LEU A 32 -6.25 -5.83 -29.97
CA LEU A 32 -6.53 -6.87 -28.98
C LEU A 32 -5.92 -6.54 -27.61
N ALA A 33 -4.68 -6.02 -27.57
CA ALA A 33 -4.08 -5.57 -26.32
C ALA A 33 -4.91 -4.45 -25.67
N ASP A 34 -5.44 -3.53 -26.46
CA ASP A 34 -6.30 -2.46 -25.96
C ASP A 34 -7.66 -2.96 -25.50
N MET A 35 -8.22 -4.00 -26.12
CA MET A 35 -9.41 -4.70 -25.62
C MET A 35 -9.16 -5.31 -24.23
N VAL A 36 -8.02 -6.00 -24.03
CA VAL A 36 -7.65 -6.53 -22.70
C VAL A 36 -7.54 -5.40 -21.68
N LYS A 37 -6.90 -4.27 -22.02
CA LYS A 37 -6.78 -3.11 -21.13
C LYS A 37 -8.13 -2.50 -20.75
N LYS A 38 -9.13 -2.60 -21.61
CA LYS A 38 -10.51 -2.15 -21.36
C LYS A 38 -11.32 -3.16 -20.54
N GLY A 39 -10.79 -4.37 -20.30
CA GLY A 39 -11.49 -5.46 -19.63
C GLY A 39 -12.50 -6.18 -20.53
N GLU A 40 -12.32 -6.09 -21.85
CA GLU A 40 -13.16 -6.81 -22.81
C GLU A 40 -12.65 -8.25 -22.97
N GLU A 41 -13.48 -9.22 -22.61
CA GLU A 41 -13.18 -10.66 -22.75
C GLU A 41 -13.34 -11.10 -24.22
N PHE A 42 -12.35 -11.80 -24.75
CA PHE A 42 -12.40 -12.36 -26.10
C PHE A 42 -11.74 -13.74 -26.18
N THR A 43 -12.17 -14.51 -27.18
CA THR A 43 -11.55 -15.79 -27.55
C THR A 43 -11.03 -15.71 -28.96
N VAL A 44 -9.89 -16.34 -29.23
CA VAL A 44 -9.30 -16.40 -30.57
C VAL A 44 -9.38 -17.81 -31.11
N GLN A 45 -10.03 -17.97 -32.25
CA GLN A 45 -10.20 -19.25 -32.93
C GLN A 45 -9.45 -19.25 -34.26
N ASP A 46 -8.79 -20.35 -34.59
CA ASP A 46 -8.23 -20.54 -35.93
C ASP A 46 -9.38 -20.69 -36.94
N ALA A 47 -9.36 -19.88 -37.99
CA ALA A 47 -10.44 -19.84 -38.97
C ALA A 47 -10.51 -21.08 -39.86
N LYS A 48 -9.45 -21.90 -39.94
CA LYS A 48 -9.40 -23.14 -40.71
C LYS A 48 -9.78 -24.34 -39.87
N THR A 49 -9.21 -24.47 -38.67
CA THR A 49 -9.39 -25.66 -37.83
C THR A 49 -10.49 -25.48 -36.78
N GLY A 50 -10.80 -24.25 -36.39
CA GLY A 50 -11.72 -23.95 -35.29
C GLY A 50 -11.09 -24.08 -33.90
N ASP A 51 -9.78 -24.36 -33.83
CA ASP A 51 -9.09 -24.56 -32.55
C ASP A 51 -9.03 -23.26 -31.75
N ASP A 52 -9.17 -23.38 -30.43
CA ASP A 52 -8.92 -22.27 -29.51
C ASP A 52 -7.41 -22.02 -29.40
N ILE A 53 -7.01 -20.87 -29.90
CA ILE A 53 -5.64 -20.38 -29.92
C ILE A 53 -5.50 -19.07 -29.12
N THR A 54 -6.41 -18.84 -28.17
CA THR A 54 -6.41 -17.64 -27.31
C THR A 54 -5.09 -17.52 -26.55
N HIS A 55 -4.65 -18.61 -25.91
CA HIS A 55 -3.40 -18.65 -25.15
C HIS A 55 -2.16 -18.24 -25.97
N PRO A 56 -1.82 -18.88 -27.11
CA PRO A 56 -0.65 -18.50 -27.89
C PRO A 56 -0.74 -17.07 -28.46
N VAL A 57 -1.94 -16.58 -28.77
CA VAL A 57 -2.13 -15.19 -29.23
C VAL A 57 -1.89 -14.19 -28.09
N LEU A 58 -2.38 -14.45 -26.88
CA LEU A 58 -2.08 -13.63 -25.71
C LEU A 58 -0.59 -13.62 -25.37
N THR A 59 0.09 -14.77 -25.44
CA THR A 59 1.55 -14.84 -25.28
C THR A 59 2.29 -14.00 -26.32
N GLN A 60 1.84 -14.02 -27.58
CA GLN A 60 2.41 -13.17 -28.63
C GLN A 60 2.21 -11.68 -28.34
N ILE A 61 1.03 -11.28 -27.86
CA ILE A 61 0.74 -9.87 -27.49
C ILE A 61 1.72 -9.41 -26.40
N ILE A 62 1.93 -10.22 -25.35
CA ILE A 62 2.87 -9.90 -24.26
C ILE A 62 4.28 -9.70 -24.82
N PHE A 63 4.74 -10.57 -25.71
CA PHE A 63 6.05 -10.46 -26.33
C PHE A 63 6.21 -9.21 -27.20
N GLU A 64 5.18 -8.84 -27.97
CA GLU A 64 5.21 -7.62 -28.78
C GLU A 64 5.21 -6.36 -27.91
N LEU A 65 4.45 -6.34 -26.80
CA LEU A 65 4.45 -5.25 -25.83
C LEU A 65 5.80 -5.06 -25.13
N GLU A 66 6.43 -6.16 -24.71
CA GLU A 66 7.73 -6.12 -24.01
C GLU A 66 8.89 -5.66 -24.90
N ASN A 67 8.76 -5.84 -26.22
CA ASN A 67 9.76 -5.38 -27.20
C ASN A 67 9.50 -3.95 -27.72
N LYS A 68 8.36 -3.34 -27.36
CA LYS A 68 8.01 -1.99 -27.80
C LYS A 68 8.67 -0.96 -26.89
N ASP A 69 9.32 0.04 -27.48
CA ASP A 69 9.85 1.24 -26.80
C ASP A 69 10.96 1.05 -25.75
N GLY A 70 11.62 -0.11 -25.68
CA GLY A 70 12.86 -0.31 -24.92
C GLY A 70 12.73 -0.19 -23.40
N GLN A 71 11.50 -0.08 -22.88
CA GLN A 71 11.20 -0.20 -21.45
C GLN A 71 10.57 -1.56 -21.19
N ASN A 72 11.44 -2.56 -21.13
CA ASN A 72 11.11 -3.89 -20.63
C ASN A 72 10.48 -3.78 -19.24
N MET A 73 9.20 -4.13 -19.12
CA MET A 73 8.51 -4.14 -17.84
C MET A 73 8.85 -5.40 -17.04
N LEU A 74 9.19 -6.49 -17.72
CA LEU A 74 9.47 -7.78 -17.09
C LEU A 74 10.96 -7.90 -16.71
N PRO A 75 11.30 -8.04 -15.41
CA PRO A 75 12.68 -8.21 -15.00
C PRO A 75 13.30 -9.52 -15.53
N ILE A 76 14.57 -9.49 -15.94
CA ILE A 76 15.32 -10.68 -16.38
C ILE A 76 15.24 -11.85 -15.39
N PRO A 77 15.36 -11.65 -14.05
CA PRO A 77 15.22 -12.74 -13.09
C PRO A 77 13.86 -13.44 -13.17
N PHE A 78 12.77 -12.69 -13.38
CA PHE A 78 11.42 -13.23 -13.52
C PHE A 78 11.30 -14.11 -14.77
N LEU A 79 11.79 -13.64 -15.92
CA LEU A 79 11.79 -14.41 -17.17
C LEU A 79 12.55 -15.74 -17.02
N ARG A 80 13.71 -15.72 -16.35
CA ARG A 80 14.50 -16.93 -16.08
C ARG A 80 13.76 -17.92 -15.18
N GLN A 81 13.10 -17.42 -14.12
CA GLN A 81 12.30 -18.25 -13.22
C GLN A 81 11.11 -18.87 -13.96
N LEU A 82 10.40 -18.07 -14.77
CA LEU A 82 9.28 -18.56 -15.57
C LEU A 82 9.72 -19.72 -16.47
N ILE A 83 10.86 -19.59 -17.17
CA ILE A 83 11.42 -20.67 -18.00
C ILE A 83 11.81 -21.90 -17.16
N ALA A 84 12.45 -21.71 -16.01
CA ALA A 84 12.85 -22.83 -15.14
C ALA A 84 11.65 -23.65 -14.66
N PHE A 85 10.52 -22.99 -14.36
CA PHE A 85 9.29 -23.65 -13.94
C PHE A 85 8.63 -24.51 -15.04
N TYR A 86 8.89 -24.27 -16.31
CA TYR A 86 8.45 -25.14 -17.40
C TYR A 86 9.25 -26.46 -17.48
N GLY A 87 10.39 -26.59 -16.78
CA GLY A 87 11.23 -27.79 -16.78
C GLY A 87 11.06 -28.71 -15.56
N ASP A 88 10.57 -28.18 -14.44
CA ASP A 88 10.40 -28.93 -13.19
C ASP A 88 8.93 -29.35 -12.96
N GLN A 89 8.70 -30.29 -12.03
CA GLN A 89 7.35 -30.77 -11.64
C GLN A 89 6.40 -29.67 -11.10
N MET A 90 6.84 -28.41 -11.04
CA MET A 90 6.04 -27.27 -10.57
C MET A 90 5.10 -26.68 -11.63
N GLN A 91 5.06 -27.23 -12.86
CA GLN A 91 4.13 -26.80 -13.92
C GLN A 91 2.67 -26.67 -13.46
N MET A 92 2.22 -27.48 -12.47
CA MET A 92 0.84 -27.42 -11.96
C MET A 92 0.62 -26.33 -10.90
N ILE A 93 1.66 -25.85 -10.23
CA ILE A 93 1.55 -24.92 -9.09
C ILE A 93 1.70 -23.47 -9.56
N VAL A 94 2.59 -23.23 -10.52
CA VAL A 94 2.97 -21.89 -10.98
C VAL A 94 1.80 -21.09 -11.56
N PRO A 95 0.90 -21.66 -12.40
CA PRO A 95 -0.24 -20.90 -12.93
C PRO A 95 -1.18 -20.39 -11.83
N SER A 96 -1.54 -21.26 -10.88
CA SER A 96 -2.42 -20.91 -9.76
C SER A 96 -1.79 -19.88 -8.83
N PHE A 97 -0.50 -20.01 -8.54
CA PHE A 97 0.22 -19.03 -7.72
C PHE A 97 0.30 -17.65 -8.39
N LEU A 98 0.58 -17.60 -9.70
CA LEU A 98 0.61 -16.34 -10.45
C LEU A 98 -0.76 -15.67 -10.49
N GLU A 99 -1.83 -16.43 -10.74
CA GLU A 99 -3.20 -15.92 -10.72
C GLU A 99 -3.56 -15.32 -9.35
N GLN A 100 -3.31 -16.06 -8.27
CA GLN A 100 -3.56 -15.58 -6.90
C GLN A 100 -2.74 -14.35 -6.56
N SER A 101 -1.46 -14.31 -6.96
CA SER A 101 -0.57 -13.18 -6.72
C SER A 101 -1.01 -11.93 -7.49
N MET A 102 -1.45 -12.07 -8.74
CA MET A 102 -1.99 -10.96 -9.53
C MET A 102 -3.29 -10.42 -8.93
N ILE A 103 -4.20 -11.30 -8.51
CA ILE A 103 -5.44 -10.89 -7.82
C ILE A 103 -5.13 -10.13 -6.53
N ALA A 104 -4.16 -10.62 -5.73
CA ALA A 104 -3.74 -9.96 -4.51
C ALA A 104 -3.13 -8.58 -4.79
N PHE A 105 -2.25 -8.48 -5.79
CA PHE A 105 -1.61 -7.23 -6.19
C PHE A 105 -2.64 -6.20 -6.68
N SER A 106 -3.58 -6.59 -7.54
CA SER A 106 -4.64 -5.69 -8.02
C SER A 106 -5.50 -5.16 -6.87
N LYS A 107 -5.86 -6.02 -5.89
CA LYS A 107 -6.60 -5.60 -4.69
C LYS A 107 -5.80 -4.63 -3.82
N GLU A 108 -4.50 -4.84 -3.69
CA GLU A 108 -3.62 -3.95 -2.93
C GLU A 108 -3.47 -2.59 -3.61
N GLN A 109 -3.33 -2.57 -4.95
CA GLN A 109 -3.29 -1.35 -5.75
C GLN A 109 -4.60 -0.53 -5.60
N GLU A 110 -5.75 -1.20 -5.62
CA GLU A 110 -7.04 -0.57 -5.40
C GLU A 110 -7.15 0.02 -3.98
N ARG A 111 -6.79 -0.74 -2.95
CA ARG A 111 -6.74 -0.26 -1.56
C ARG A 111 -5.81 0.94 -1.40
N PHE A 112 -4.63 0.90 -1.99
CA PHE A 112 -3.69 2.02 -1.95
C PHE A 112 -4.26 3.26 -2.63
N ARG A 113 -4.90 3.09 -3.79
CA ARG A 113 -5.59 4.18 -4.50
C ARG A 113 -6.73 4.75 -3.65
N GLU A 114 -7.51 3.92 -2.97
CA GLU A 114 -8.57 4.35 -2.05
C GLU A 114 -8.02 5.11 -0.85
N GLN A 115 -6.94 4.63 -0.22
CA GLN A 115 -6.28 5.32 0.89
C GLN A 115 -5.72 6.68 0.46
N MET A 116 -5.09 6.75 -0.71
CA MET A 116 -4.59 8.01 -1.28
C MET A 116 -5.74 8.96 -1.62
N LYS A 117 -6.85 8.47 -2.20
CA LYS A 117 -8.08 9.26 -2.41
C LYS A 117 -8.71 9.70 -1.09
N GLY A 118 -8.67 8.90 -0.04
CA GLY A 118 -9.15 9.25 1.30
C GLY A 118 -8.26 10.28 2.00
N ALA A 119 -6.95 10.28 1.71
CA ALA A 119 -6.00 11.25 2.23
C ALA A 119 -6.03 12.58 1.46
N LEU A 120 -6.09 12.56 0.13
CA LEU A 120 -6.25 13.75 -0.73
C LEU A 120 -7.70 14.29 -0.76
N GLY A 121 -8.69 13.44 -0.47
CA GLY A 121 -10.12 13.79 -0.43
C GLY A 121 -10.52 14.57 0.81
N LYS A 122 -9.61 14.75 1.78
CA LYS A 122 -9.75 15.79 2.80
C LYS A 122 -9.57 17.14 2.11
N SER A 123 -10.67 17.71 1.65
CA SER A 123 -10.76 19.10 1.17
C SER A 123 -10.00 20.04 2.13
N PRO A 124 -9.46 21.19 1.67
CA PRO A 124 -8.94 22.23 2.56
C PRO A 124 -9.89 22.55 3.74
N LEU A 125 -11.20 22.35 3.53
CA LEU A 125 -12.23 22.46 4.55
C LEU A 125 -12.14 21.38 5.67
N ASP A 126 -11.79 20.13 5.34
CA ASP A 126 -11.60 19.06 6.33
C ASP A 126 -10.26 19.18 7.06
N MET A 127 -9.23 19.74 6.40
CA MET A 127 -8.00 20.15 7.08
C MET A 127 -8.26 21.30 8.07
N MET A 128 -9.16 22.23 7.73
CA MET A 128 -9.62 23.28 8.64
C MET A 128 -10.40 22.73 9.85
N LYS A 129 -11.14 21.62 9.67
CA LYS A 129 -11.78 20.90 10.79
C LYS A 129 -10.78 20.24 11.75
N ILE A 130 -9.57 19.92 11.29
CA ILE A 130 -8.45 19.47 12.15
C ILE A 130 -7.76 20.67 12.83
N ALA A 131 -7.80 21.86 12.22
CA ALA A 131 -7.30 23.09 12.84
C ALA A 131 -8.20 23.61 13.99
N THR A 132 -9.50 23.32 13.96
CA THR A 132 -10.44 23.64 15.07
C THR A 132 -10.06 23.03 16.42
N PRO A 133 -9.74 21.72 16.54
CA PRO A 133 -9.26 21.14 17.79
C PRO A 133 -7.96 21.77 18.29
N ILE A 134 -7.07 22.21 17.38
CA ILE A 134 -5.82 22.89 17.78
C ILE A 134 -6.11 24.28 18.37
N LYS A 135 -7.04 25.05 17.79
CA LYS A 135 -7.44 26.36 18.35
C LYS A 135 -8.13 26.23 19.71
N ALA A 136 -8.96 25.21 19.90
CA ALA A 136 -9.60 24.95 21.20
C ALA A 136 -8.56 24.58 22.28
N LEU A 137 -7.52 23.82 21.91
CA LEU A 137 -6.41 23.49 22.80
C LEU A 137 -5.52 24.71 23.10
N GLU A 138 -5.31 25.59 22.12
CA GLU A 138 -4.57 26.84 22.30
C GLU A 138 -5.29 27.78 23.28
N GLU A 139 -6.61 27.93 23.15
CA GLU A 139 -7.42 28.70 24.09
C GLU A 139 -7.40 28.12 25.50
N GLN A 140 -7.47 26.79 25.64
CA GLN A 140 -7.38 26.14 26.94
C GLN A 140 -5.99 26.33 27.57
N THR A 141 -4.94 26.23 26.77
CA THR A 141 -3.56 26.47 27.21
C THR A 141 -3.36 27.92 27.65
N ARG A 142 -3.92 28.88 26.91
CA ARG A 142 -3.89 30.30 27.27
C ARG A 142 -4.64 30.57 28.57
N ARG A 143 -5.87 30.05 28.72
CA ARG A 143 -6.66 30.18 29.96
C ARG A 143 -5.94 29.58 31.17
N ASN A 144 -5.31 28.42 31.01
CA ASN A 144 -4.52 27.78 32.07
C ASN A 144 -3.27 28.60 32.43
N MET A 145 -2.58 29.17 31.43
CA MET A 145 -1.43 30.05 31.65
C MET A 145 -1.83 31.33 32.38
N GLU A 146 -2.97 31.94 32.04
CA GLU A 146 -3.48 33.14 32.72
C GLU A 146 -3.85 32.84 34.18
N MET A 147 -4.49 31.70 34.44
CA MET A 147 -4.77 31.25 35.81
C MET A 147 -3.47 31.01 36.60
N PHE A 148 -2.47 30.38 36.00
CA PHE A 148 -1.16 30.20 36.61
C PHE A 148 -0.44 31.52 36.88
N GLN A 149 -0.44 32.45 35.92
CA GLN A 149 0.16 33.78 36.08
C GLN A 149 -0.53 34.59 37.18
N ASN A 150 -1.86 34.52 37.28
CA ASN A 150 -2.61 35.21 38.33
C ASN A 150 -2.37 34.56 39.69
N ALA A 151 -2.32 33.23 39.78
CA ALA A 151 -1.96 32.54 41.01
C ALA A 151 -0.52 32.87 41.45
N MET A 152 0.42 32.94 40.51
CA MET A 152 1.80 33.31 40.78
C MET A 152 1.91 34.75 41.28
N ARG A 153 1.13 35.68 40.72
CA ARG A 153 1.03 37.08 41.19
C ARG A 153 0.40 37.23 42.57
N LEU A 154 -0.53 36.36 42.94
CA LEU A 154 -1.13 36.33 44.28
C LEU A 154 -0.19 35.68 45.32
N PHE A 155 0.71 34.81 44.86
CA PHE A 155 1.67 34.08 45.70
C PHE A 155 3.04 34.75 45.80
N THR A 156 3.37 35.72 44.92
CA THR A 156 4.56 36.57 45.07
C THR A 156 4.21 37.81 45.90
N PRO A 157 4.70 37.94 47.16
CA PRO A 157 4.21 38.98 48.06
C PRO A 157 4.73 40.40 47.78
N PHE A 158 5.56 40.62 46.75
CA PHE A 158 6.06 41.95 46.40
C PHE A 158 6.30 42.09 44.88
N PRO A 159 5.87 43.19 44.22
CA PRO A 159 6.29 43.51 42.86
C PRO A 159 7.77 43.96 42.90
N PRO A 160 8.59 43.71 41.86
CA PRO A 160 9.93 44.27 41.81
C PRO A 160 9.83 45.75 41.44
N ALA A 161 9.75 46.62 42.45
CA ALA A 161 10.22 47.99 42.35
C ALA A 161 11.74 47.94 42.57
N GLY A 162 12.50 48.50 41.62
CA GLY A 162 13.93 48.22 41.49
C GLY A 162 14.82 48.69 42.63
N SER A 163 15.96 48.00 42.79
CA SER A 163 17.25 48.60 43.13
C SER A 163 18.36 47.54 43.06
N ASN A 164 19.40 47.85 42.29
CA ASN A 164 20.80 47.44 42.39
C ASN A 164 21.23 46.29 43.32
N GLY A 165 22.07 45.41 42.76
CA GLY A 165 23.30 45.00 43.45
C GLY A 165 23.54 43.50 43.61
N SER A 166 24.35 42.96 42.69
CA SER A 166 25.31 41.87 42.84
C SER A 166 24.90 40.44 43.29
N SER A 167 25.42 39.52 42.45
CA SER A 167 26.03 38.21 42.76
C SER A 167 25.16 37.04 43.21
N ALA A 168 24.83 36.14 42.28
CA ALA A 168 25.56 34.88 42.03
C ALA A 168 24.76 34.01 41.03
N PRO A 169 25.39 33.26 40.11
CA PRO A 169 24.66 32.36 39.21
C PRO A 169 24.17 31.12 39.96
N PRO A 170 22.97 30.58 39.67
CA PRO A 170 22.56 29.29 40.20
C PRO A 170 23.32 28.16 39.49
N ALA A 171 23.84 27.23 40.29
CA ALA A 171 24.49 26.01 39.83
C ALA A 171 23.56 25.15 38.97
N GLU A 172 24.14 24.52 37.94
CA GLU A 172 23.52 23.48 37.12
C GLU A 172 22.90 22.35 37.96
N PRO A 173 21.78 21.76 37.53
CA PRO A 173 21.25 20.57 38.17
C PRO A 173 22.12 19.36 37.82
N ALA A 174 22.73 18.76 38.85
CA ALA A 174 23.36 17.46 38.76
C ALA A 174 22.32 16.40 38.31
N ARG A 175 22.65 15.70 37.21
CA ARG A 175 21.99 14.46 36.77
C ARG A 175 21.89 13.50 37.96
N LYS A 176 20.67 13.06 38.29
CA LYS A 176 20.47 11.85 39.10
C LYS A 176 20.39 10.65 38.15
N GLU A 177 21.51 9.95 38.02
CA GLU A 177 21.52 8.55 37.63
C GLU A 177 21.00 7.68 38.78
N GLY A 178 20.10 6.76 38.46
CA GLY A 178 20.05 5.39 38.98
C GLY A 178 19.74 5.15 40.46
N SER A 179 18.55 4.58 40.73
CA SER A 179 18.43 3.47 41.67
C SER A 179 17.28 2.56 41.23
N GLU A 180 17.51 1.75 40.19
CA GLU A 180 16.71 0.54 39.98
C GLU A 180 16.94 -0.40 41.17
N LYS A 181 15.86 -0.81 41.82
CA LYS A 181 15.96 -1.70 42.98
C LYS A 181 16.15 -3.13 42.48
N PRO A 182 16.91 -3.97 43.20
CA PRO A 182 17.08 -5.40 42.86
C PRO A 182 15.78 -6.20 42.82
N ASP A 183 14.70 -5.65 43.38
CA ASP A 183 13.34 -6.21 43.39
C ASP A 183 12.69 -6.18 41.99
N ASP A 184 12.87 -5.08 41.25
CA ASP A 184 12.26 -4.90 39.92
C ASP A 184 12.81 -5.93 38.90
N LEU A 185 14.08 -6.30 39.05
CA LEU A 185 14.74 -7.33 38.24
C LEU A 185 14.28 -8.75 38.59
N GLN A 186 13.84 -9.01 39.82
CA GLN A 186 13.30 -10.30 40.22
C GLN A 186 11.87 -10.47 39.70
N GLU A 187 11.04 -9.43 39.81
CA GLU A 187 9.68 -9.44 39.25
C GLU A 187 9.69 -9.65 37.73
N LEU A 188 10.60 -9.00 37.00
CA LEU A 188 10.73 -9.20 35.55
C LEU A 188 11.09 -10.64 35.18
N LYS A 189 11.98 -11.28 35.94
CA LYS A 189 12.36 -12.67 35.70
C LYS A 189 11.22 -13.64 35.95
N GLU A 190 10.42 -13.40 36.99
CA GLU A 190 9.23 -14.22 37.27
C GLU A 190 8.16 -14.05 36.19
N GLN A 191 7.94 -12.83 35.69
CA GLN A 191 6.99 -12.59 34.60
C GLN A 191 7.39 -13.29 33.30
N ILE A 192 8.68 -13.29 32.96
CA ILE A 192 9.20 -14.00 31.78
C ILE A 192 9.01 -15.52 31.94
N ALA A 193 9.32 -16.07 33.12
CA ALA A 193 9.13 -17.49 33.39
C ALA A 193 7.63 -17.90 33.34
N ALA A 194 6.74 -17.04 33.80
CA ALA A 194 5.29 -17.25 33.73
C ALA A 194 4.77 -17.21 32.28
N MET A 195 5.32 -16.33 31.43
CA MET A 195 4.99 -16.31 30.00
C MET A 195 5.48 -17.56 29.27
N GLN A 196 6.70 -18.03 29.58
CA GLN A 196 7.26 -19.24 28.97
C GLN A 196 6.36 -20.46 29.25
N ARG A 197 5.90 -20.62 30.50
CA ARG A 197 4.99 -21.73 30.87
C ARG A 197 3.65 -21.67 30.17
N LYS A 198 3.10 -20.46 29.95
CA LYS A 198 1.85 -20.30 29.18
C LYS A 198 2.01 -20.71 27.72
N LEU A 199 3.15 -20.43 27.11
CA LEU A 199 3.45 -20.83 25.73
C LEU A 199 3.60 -22.35 25.60
N ASP A 200 4.25 -23.00 26.57
CA ASP A 200 4.38 -24.47 26.59
C ASP A 200 3.03 -25.18 26.79
N THR A 201 2.06 -24.55 27.48
CA THR A 201 0.70 -25.10 27.63
C THR A 201 -0.20 -24.89 26.40
N MET A 202 0.25 -24.13 25.40
CA MET A 202 -0.49 -23.85 24.16
C MET A 202 0.14 -24.51 22.92
N SER A 203 1.18 -25.34 23.09
CA SER A 203 1.71 -26.27 22.07
C SER A 203 1.25 -27.69 22.35
#